data_AF-A0A2V2EQL3-F1
#
_entry.id   AF-A0A2V2EQL3-F1
#
_cell.length_a   1.000
_cell.length_b   1.000
_cell.length_c   1.000
_cell.angle_alpha   90.00
_cell.angle_beta   90.00
_cell.angle_gamma   90.00
#
_symmetry.space_group_name_H-M   'P 1'
#
loop_
_entity.id
_entity.type
_entity.pdbx_description
1 polymer ?
#
loop_
_entity_poly.entity_id
_entity_poly.type
_entity_poly.pdbx_seq_one_letter_code
_entity_poly.pdbx_strand_id
1 'polypeptide(L)'
;MFKRINVDTWARKEYFEHYRQVPCSYSMTVKLDITKLRESGVKIYPAMLYLLAQTVNAQDEFRMSFDEQGNVGVFDEMSPCYTVFHDDTQTLARERSNAISAEKG
;
A
#
# COMPACT_ATOMS: atom_id res chain seq x y z
N MET A 1 -0.79 -8.03 -12.75
CA MET A 1 -0.63 -7.40 -14.09
C MET A 1 -0.98 -5.91 -13.98
N PHE A 2 -0.59 -5.06 -14.94
CA PHE A 2 -0.86 -3.62 -14.92
C PHE A 2 -1.94 -3.28 -15.94
N LYS A 3 -3.02 -2.64 -15.49
CA LYS A 3 -4.16 -2.23 -16.31
C LYS A 3 -4.10 -0.74 -16.55
N ARG A 4 -3.88 -0.36 -17.81
CA ARG A 4 -3.86 1.06 -18.22
C ARG A 4 -5.25 1.67 -18.05
N ILE A 5 -5.29 2.88 -17.53
CA ILE A 5 -6.53 3.67 -17.45
C ILE A 5 -6.66 4.47 -18.73
N ASN A 6 -7.86 4.44 -19.34
CA ASN A 6 -8.19 5.37 -20.41
C ASN A 6 -8.57 6.73 -19.80
N VAL A 7 -7.61 7.65 -19.83
CA VAL A 7 -7.72 8.99 -19.24
C VAL A 7 -8.88 9.78 -19.83
N ASP A 8 -9.17 9.64 -21.13
CA ASP A 8 -10.23 10.41 -21.80
C ASP A 8 -11.64 10.05 -21.31
N THR A 9 -11.82 8.82 -20.83
CA THR A 9 -13.09 8.36 -20.24
C THR A 9 -13.10 8.42 -18.72
N TRP A 10 -12.01 8.83 -18.08
CA TRP A 10 -11.86 8.74 -16.64
C TRP A 10 -12.51 9.93 -15.95
N ALA A 11 -13.49 9.68 -15.08
CA ALA A 11 -14.22 10.71 -14.33
C ALA A 11 -13.30 11.64 -13.51
N ARG A 12 -12.09 11.18 -13.16
CA ARG A 12 -11.11 11.95 -12.38
C ARG A 12 -10.05 12.66 -13.23
N LYS A 13 -10.20 12.68 -14.57
CA LYS A 13 -9.23 13.29 -15.51
C LYS A 13 -8.82 14.69 -15.08
N GLU A 14 -9.79 15.59 -14.89
CA GLU A 14 -9.54 17.00 -14.57
C GLU A 14 -8.73 17.16 -13.27
N TYR A 15 -9.11 16.44 -12.21
CA TYR A 15 -8.38 16.45 -10.94
C TYR A 15 -6.97 15.88 -11.08
N PHE A 16 -6.83 14.77 -11.81
CA PHE A 16 -5.54 14.14 -12.03
C PHE A 16 -4.59 15.05 -12.80
N GLU A 17 -5.04 15.70 -13.86
CA GLU A 17 -4.25 16.65 -14.64
C GLU A 17 -3.83 17.86 -13.80
N HIS A 18 -4.76 18.42 -13.00
CA HIS A 18 -4.48 19.54 -12.12
C HIS A 18 -3.38 19.22 -11.10
N TYR A 19 -3.55 18.14 -10.31
CA TYR A 19 -2.57 17.76 -9.28
C TYR A 19 -1.27 17.18 -9.84
N ARG A 20 -1.25 16.81 -11.12
CA ARG A 20 -0.01 16.47 -11.82
C ARG A 20 0.80 17.71 -12.19
N GLN A 21 0.15 18.81 -12.54
CA GLN A 21 0.82 20.09 -12.81
C GLN A 21 1.22 20.82 -11.52
N VAL A 22 0.46 20.61 -10.44
CA VAL A 22 0.72 21.19 -9.11
C VAL A 22 0.89 20.05 -8.09
N PRO A 23 2.09 19.44 -7.99
CA PRO A 23 2.32 18.33 -7.08
C PRO A 23 2.06 18.74 -5.62
N CYS A 24 1.08 18.09 -5.00
CA CYS A 24 0.78 18.27 -3.59
C CYS A 24 0.52 16.91 -2.91
N SER A 25 0.93 16.80 -1.65
CA SER A 25 0.66 15.63 -0.83
C SER A 25 0.11 16.08 0.52
N TYR A 26 -0.72 15.23 1.12
CA TYR A 26 -1.27 15.43 2.46
C TYR A 26 -0.94 14.22 3.32
N SER A 27 -0.86 14.43 4.63
CA SER A 27 -0.72 13.37 5.62
C SER A 27 -1.76 13.59 6.71
N MET A 28 -2.22 12.48 7.29
CA MET A 28 -3.16 12.51 8.41
C MET A 28 -2.81 11.41 9.41
N THR A 29 -3.05 11.69 10.69
CA THR A 29 -2.84 10.74 11.77
C THR A 29 -4.14 10.53 12.50
N VAL A 30 -4.52 9.26 12.69
CA VAL A 30 -5.73 8.87 13.41
C VAL A 30 -5.37 7.91 14.54
N LYS A 31 -6.14 7.96 15.63
CA LYS A 31 -6.05 6.96 16.69
C LYS A 31 -6.94 5.78 16.32
N LEU A 32 -6.33 4.61 16.13
CA LEU A 32 -7.05 3.38 15.81
C LEU A 32 -7.19 2.51 17.06
N ASP A 33 -8.40 2.06 17.36
CA ASP A 33 -8.64 1.09 18.42
C ASP A 33 -8.26 -0.33 17.92
N ILE A 34 -7.22 -0.90 18.53
CA ILE A 34 -6.70 -2.23 18.20
C ILE A 34 -7.04 -3.27 19.29
N THR A 35 -7.96 -2.98 20.21
CA THR A 35 -8.25 -3.85 21.36
C THR A 35 -8.60 -5.27 20.95
N LYS A 36 -9.52 -5.43 19.98
CA LYS A 36 -9.90 -6.75 19.43
C LYS A 36 -8.72 -7.50 18.81
N LEU A 37 -7.81 -6.78 18.17
CA LEU A 37 -6.63 -7.39 17.56
C LEU A 37 -5.68 -7.92 18.63
N ARG A 38 -5.49 -7.16 19.73
CA ARG A 38 -4.67 -7.61 20.87
C ARG A 38 -5.27 -8.83 21.57
N GLU A 39 -6.59 -8.85 21.73
CA GLU A 39 -7.31 -9.95 22.37
C GLU A 39 -7.28 -11.25 21.54
N SER A 40 -7.10 -11.15 20.22
CA SER A 40 -7.02 -12.32 19.33
C SER A 40 -5.75 -13.17 19.49
N GLY A 41 -4.73 -12.67 20.22
CA GLY A 41 -3.48 -13.39 20.48
C GLY A 41 -2.51 -13.47 19.29
N VAL A 42 -2.83 -12.87 18.14
CA VAL A 42 -1.92 -12.83 16.98
C VAL A 42 -0.80 -11.80 17.17
N LYS A 43 0.35 -12.03 16.53
CA LYS A 43 1.44 -11.04 16.50
C LYS A 43 0.95 -9.77 15.80
N ILE A 44 0.98 -8.64 16.51
CA ILE A 44 0.41 -7.37 16.05
C ILE A 44 1.05 -6.89 14.75
N TYR A 45 2.38 -6.93 14.65
CA TYR A 45 3.11 -6.40 13.49
C TYR A 45 2.72 -7.07 12.16
N PRO A 46 2.85 -8.41 11.99
CA PRO A 46 2.42 -9.06 10.75
C PRO A 46 0.91 -8.96 10.51
N ALA A 47 0.08 -8.96 11.57
CA ALA A 47 -1.36 -8.79 11.41
C ALA A 47 -1.73 -7.39 10.87
N MET A 48 -1.11 -6.33 11.39
CA MET A 48 -1.29 -4.96 10.88
C MET A 48 -0.82 -4.83 9.43
N LEU A 49 0.34 -5.41 9.09
CA LEU A 49 0.83 -5.42 7.71
C LEU A 49 -0.14 -6.11 6.75
N TYR A 50 -0.69 -7.26 7.16
CA TYR A 50 -1.69 -7.97 6.37
C TYR A 50 -2.96 -7.13 6.16
N LEU A 51 -3.50 -6.52 7.23
CA LEU A 51 -4.70 -5.69 7.15
C LEU A 51 -4.49 -4.45 6.28
N LEU A 52 -3.32 -3.80 6.37
CA LEU A 52 -2.94 -2.69 5.50
C LEU A 52 -2.82 -3.12 4.04
N ALA A 53 -2.13 -4.23 3.77
CA ALA A 53 -1.99 -4.76 2.42
C ALA A 53 -3.36 -5.12 1.82
N GLN A 54 -4.25 -5.76 2.58
CA GLN A 54 -5.61 -6.07 2.12
C GLN A 54 -6.39 -4.79 1.79
N THR A 55 -6.32 -3.78 2.66
CA THR A 55 -7.03 -2.51 2.47
C THR A 55 -6.54 -1.77 1.23
N VAL A 56 -5.22 -1.72 1.00
CA VAL A 56 -4.60 -1.16 -0.20
C VAL A 56 -5.03 -1.91 -1.46
N ASN A 57 -5.09 -3.24 -1.40
CA ASN A 57 -5.52 -4.05 -2.54
C ASN A 57 -7.01 -3.92 -2.86
N ALA A 58 -7.84 -3.57 -1.87
CA ALA A 58 -9.27 -3.40 -2.07
C ALA A 58 -9.67 -2.13 -2.85
N GLN A 59 -8.77 -1.15 -3.00
CA GLN A 59 -9.05 0.12 -3.68
C GLN A 59 -8.02 0.36 -4.80
N ASP A 60 -8.50 0.69 -6.00
CA ASP A 60 -7.64 0.90 -7.16
C ASP A 60 -6.76 2.13 -6.99
N GLU A 61 -7.24 3.14 -6.26
CA GLU A 61 -6.56 4.42 -6.01
C GLU A 61 -5.19 4.27 -5.34
N PHE A 62 -5.03 3.27 -4.47
CA PHE A 62 -3.77 3.00 -3.79
C PHE A 62 -2.80 2.16 -4.63
N ARG A 63 -3.26 1.64 -5.77
CA ARG A 63 -2.48 0.77 -6.68
C ARG A 63 -2.15 1.47 -8.00
N MET A 64 -2.35 2.78 -8.08
CA MET A 64 -2.08 3.56 -9.28
C MET A 64 -0.59 3.88 -9.42
N SER A 65 -0.06 3.74 -10.63
CA SER A 65 1.31 4.14 -10.98
C SER A 65 1.41 4.51 -12.46
N PHE A 66 2.57 5.03 -12.87
CA PHE A 66 2.95 5.15 -14.26
C PHE A 66 3.70 3.91 -14.73
N ASP A 67 3.47 3.50 -15.98
CA ASP A 67 4.34 2.56 -16.68
C ASP A 67 5.61 3.26 -17.22
N GLU A 68 6.53 2.47 -17.79
CA GLU A 68 7.79 2.98 -18.36
C GLU A 68 7.59 3.98 -19.52
N GLN A 69 6.41 3.96 -20.14
CA GLN A 69 6.03 4.86 -21.23
C GLN A 69 5.30 6.11 -20.71
N GLY A 70 5.14 6.26 -19.39
CA GLY A 70 4.48 7.39 -18.75
C GLY A 70 2.94 7.34 -18.76
N ASN A 71 2.35 6.19 -19.09
CA ASN A 71 0.91 5.98 -19.04
C ASN A 71 0.47 5.63 -17.63
N VAL A 72 -0.64 6.21 -17.17
CA VAL A 72 -1.23 5.89 -15.87
C VAL A 72 -2.04 4.59 -15.93
N GLY A 73 -1.96 3.80 -14.87
CA GLY A 73 -2.72 2.57 -14.72
C GLY A 73 -2.68 2.03 -13.30
N VAL A 74 -3.31 0.88 -13.12
CA VAL A 74 -3.53 0.21 -11.82
C VAL A 74 -2.86 -1.15 -11.84
N PHE A 75 -2.07 -1.46 -10.82
CA PHE A 75 -1.57 -2.82 -10.60
C PHE A 75 -2.66 -3.71 -10.02
N ASP A 76 -2.80 -4.95 -10.48
CA ASP A 76 -3.80 -5.90 -9.94
C ASP A 76 -3.61 -6.20 -8.45
N GLU A 77 -2.35 -6.20 -7.98
CA GLU A 77 -2.02 -6.44 -6.58
C GLU A 77 -0.77 -5.64 -6.20
N MET A 78 -0.70 -5.25 -4.93
CA MET A 78 0.45 -4.61 -4.29
C MET A 78 0.90 -5.44 -3.08
N SER A 79 2.18 -5.77 -3.03
CA SER A 79 2.80 -6.44 -1.89
C SER A 79 3.34 -5.41 -0.89
N PRO A 80 3.17 -5.62 0.43
CA PRO A 80 3.68 -4.70 1.43
C PRO A 80 5.21 -4.67 1.44
N CYS A 81 5.76 -3.47 1.54
CA CYS A 81 7.17 -3.21 1.83
C CYS A 81 7.25 -2.70 3.27
N TYR A 82 7.93 -3.44 4.13
CA TYR A 82 7.96 -3.18 5.57
C TYR A 82 9.39 -3.12 6.09
N THR A 83 9.54 -2.60 7.30
CA THR A 83 10.85 -2.31 7.89
C THR A 83 11.14 -3.30 9.02
N VAL A 84 12.22 -4.06 8.87
CA VAL A 84 12.74 -4.94 9.92
C VAL A 84 13.88 -4.25 10.65
N PHE A 85 13.85 -4.28 11.97
CA PHE A 85 14.92 -3.76 12.81
C PHE A 85 15.88 -4.88 13.15
N HIS A 86 17.16 -4.66 12.87
CA HIS A 86 18.25 -5.57 13.23
C HIS A 86 18.95 -5.03 14.47
N ASP A 87 18.66 -5.65 15.62
CA ASP A 87 19.23 -5.25 16.91
C ASP A 87 20.77 -5.28 16.92
N ASP A 88 21.37 -6.27 16.26
CA ASP A 88 22.83 -6.47 16.24
C ASP A 88 23.59 -5.31 15.62
N THR A 89 23.02 -4.71 14.58
CA THR A 89 23.63 -3.61 13.82
C THR A 89 22.97 -2.27 14.10
N GLN A 90 21.87 -2.26 14.89
CA GLN A 90 21.01 -1.10 15.11
C GLN A 90 20.55 -0.45 13.80
N THR A 91 20.33 -1.27 12.76
CA THR A 91 19.92 -0.81 11.41
C THR A 91 18.51 -1.24 11.05
N LEU A 92 17.91 -0.52 10.11
CA LEU A 92 16.60 -0.82 9.54
C LEU A 92 16.77 -1.33 8.10
N ALA A 93 16.26 -2.52 7.81
CA ALA A 93 16.22 -3.07 6.46
C ALA A 93 14.80 -2.99 5.89
N ARG A 94 14.69 -2.69 4.59
CA ARG A 94 13.42 -2.81 3.86
C ARG A 94 13.31 -4.21 3.30
N GLU A 95 12.26 -4.90 3.73
CA GLU A 95 11.88 -6.19 3.18
C GLU A 95 10.58 -6.05 2.38
N ARG A 96 10.46 -6.87 1.34
CA ARG A 96 9.22 -7.05 0.58
C ARG A 96 8.67 -8.42 0.92
N SER A 97 7.41 -8.49 1.33
CA SER A 97 6.75 -9.78 1.47
C SER A 97 6.49 -10.35 0.07
N ASN A 98 7.11 -11.48 -0.27
CA ASN A 98 6.76 -12.26 -1.47
C ASN A 98 5.68 -13.33 -1.20
N ALA A 99 5.19 -13.41 0.04
CA ALA A 99 4.16 -14.35 0.43
C ALA A 99 3.45 -13.83 1.66
N ILE A 100 2.18 -13.44 1.48
CA ILE A 100 1.20 -13.64 2.54
C ILE A 100 0.83 -15.13 2.50
N SER A 101 1.82 -15.99 2.78
CA SER A 101 1.54 -17.33 3.26
C SER A 101 1.45 -17.18 4.77
N ALA A 102 0.21 -17.21 5.26
CA ALA A 102 -0.05 -17.46 6.67
C ALA A 102 0.53 -18.84 7.01
N GLU A 103 1.83 -18.88 7.35
CA GLU A 103 2.39 -20.04 8.01
C GLU A 103 1.86 -20.04 9.44
N LYS A 104 0.75 -20.75 9.60
CA LYS A 104 0.38 -21.39 10.85
C LYS A 104 1.56 -22.26 11.29
N GLY A 105 2.12 -21.93 12.45
CA GLY A 105 3.07 -22.74 13.21
C GLY A 105 3.04 -22.27 14.65
#